data_AF-S9VU11-F1
#
_entry.id   AF-S9VU11-F1
#
_cell.length_a   1.000
_cell.length_b   1.000
_cell.length_c   1.000
_cell.angle_alpha   90.00
_cell.angle_beta   90.00
_cell.angle_gamma   90.00
#
_symmetry.space_group_name_H-M   'P 1'
#
loop_
_entity.id
_entity.type
_entity.pdbx_description
1 polymer ?
#
loop_
_entity_poly.entity_id
_entity_poly.type
_entity_poly.pdbx_seq_one_letter_code
_entity_poly.pdbx_strand_id
1 'polypeptide(L)'
;MSSWTPQQLCYRSIMRALRAAYFHDRARLFWARHRVLVEMYKYARVTDEEQIRLLVGIGNEIAAFAEHYMKMDVARIVRYNDAMVKLPVEKAKKFRSEYLLSEKQHESWCKQRIRGILERRPPPPYPFY
;
A
#
# COMPACT_ATOMS: atom_id res chain seq x y z
N MET A 1 -19.09 23.26 -13.62
CA MET A 1 -17.86 22.75 -12.98
C MET A 1 -18.05 21.26 -12.71
N SER A 2 -17.17 20.39 -13.20
CA SER A 2 -17.25 18.94 -12.90
C SER A 2 -16.78 18.70 -11.47
N SER A 3 -17.70 18.34 -10.57
CA SER A 3 -17.38 17.85 -9.24
C SER A 3 -16.87 16.42 -9.35
N TRP A 4 -15.69 16.13 -8.77
CA TRP A 4 -15.15 14.78 -8.74
C TRP A 4 -16.00 13.89 -7.84
N THR A 5 -16.23 12.65 -8.25
CA THR A 5 -16.99 11.70 -7.45
C THR A 5 -16.15 11.18 -6.27
N PRO A 6 -16.79 10.73 -5.16
CA PRO A 6 -16.07 10.14 -4.02
C PRO A 6 -15.19 8.95 -4.41
N GLN A 7 -15.59 8.16 -5.42
CA GLN A 7 -14.81 7.04 -5.94
C GLN A 7 -13.52 7.52 -6.63
N GLN A 8 -13.58 8.61 -7.40
CA GLN A 8 -12.40 9.22 -8.04
C GLN A 8 -11.44 9.80 -6.99
N LEU A 9 -11.97 10.44 -5.95
CA LEU A 9 -11.17 10.97 -4.85
C LEU A 9 -10.48 9.86 -4.05
N CYS A 10 -11.21 8.77 -3.75
CA CYS A 10 -10.64 7.58 -3.11
C CYS A 10 -9.49 6.99 -3.93
N TYR A 11 -9.69 6.76 -5.23
CA TYR A 11 -8.64 6.29 -6.11
C TYR A 11 -7.43 7.22 -6.14
N ARG A 12 -7.65 8.54 -6.21
CA ARG A 12 -6.58 9.55 -6.17
C ARG A 12 -5.76 9.44 -4.88
N SER A 13 -6.42 9.30 -3.73
CA SER A 13 -5.75 9.14 -2.44
C SER A 13 -4.88 7.89 -2.38
N ILE A 14 -5.40 6.74 -2.84
CA ILE A 14 -4.63 5.49 -2.91
C ILE A 14 -3.43 5.65 -3.84
N MET A 15 -3.61 6.21 -5.04
CA MET A 15 -2.51 6.40 -5.99
C MET A 15 -1.45 7.36 -5.47
N ARG A 16 -1.85 8.41 -4.75
CA ARG A 16 -0.91 9.35 -4.11
C ARG A 16 -0.03 8.64 -3.08
N ALA A 17 -0.64 7.84 -2.21
CA ALA A 17 0.07 7.07 -1.19
C ALA A 17 1.02 6.03 -1.82
N LEU A 18 0.55 5.26 -2.80
CA LEU A 18 1.38 4.26 -3.50
C LEU A 18 2.54 4.88 -4.26
N ARG A 19 2.35 6.04 -4.90
CA ARG A 19 3.43 6.77 -5.57
C ARG A 19 4.49 7.21 -4.56
N ALA A 20 4.09 7.71 -3.39
CA ALA A 20 5.04 8.08 -2.34
C ALA A 20 5.78 6.87 -1.74
N ALA A 21 5.13 5.71 -1.67
CA ALA A 21 5.75 4.47 -1.20
C ALA A 21 6.74 3.88 -2.22
N TYR A 22 6.36 3.85 -3.50
CA TYR A 22 7.05 3.09 -4.56
C TYR A 22 7.67 3.95 -5.67
N PHE A 23 7.93 5.24 -5.44
CA PHE A 23 8.56 6.10 -6.47
C PHE A 23 9.89 5.56 -6.99
N HIS A 24 10.58 4.76 -6.18
CA HIS A 24 11.89 4.17 -6.48
C HIS A 24 11.80 2.84 -7.28
N ASP A 25 10.62 2.21 -7.37
CA ASP A 25 10.44 0.90 -8.02
C ASP A 25 9.19 0.89 -8.91
N ARG A 26 9.44 0.94 -10.23
CA ARG A 26 8.39 0.97 -11.25
C ARG A 26 7.55 -0.31 -11.28
N ALA A 27 8.15 -1.48 -11.04
CA ALA A 27 7.44 -2.75 -11.07
C ALA A 27 6.51 -2.87 -9.86
N ARG A 28 6.98 -2.50 -8.66
CA ARG A 28 6.13 -2.46 -7.45
C ARG A 28 4.96 -1.51 -7.60
N LEU A 29 5.21 -0.30 -8.11
CA LEU A 29 4.15 0.68 -8.34
C LEU A 29 3.12 0.17 -9.38
N PHE A 30 3.59 -0.46 -10.46
CA PHE A 30 2.73 -1.04 -11.48
C PHE A 30 1.80 -2.11 -10.90
N TRP A 31 2.34 -3.09 -10.19
CA TRP A 31 1.55 -4.19 -9.63
C TRP A 31 0.62 -3.74 -8.51
N ALA A 32 1.05 -2.77 -7.69
CA ALA A 32 0.17 -2.17 -6.68
C ALA A 32 -1.02 -1.46 -7.35
N ARG A 33 -0.78 -0.64 -8.38
CA ARG A 33 -1.85 0.00 -9.17
C ARG A 33 -2.77 -1.01 -9.82
N HIS A 34 -2.22 -2.08 -10.42
CA HIS A 34 -3.01 -3.13 -11.04
C HIS A 34 -3.98 -3.77 -10.05
N ARG A 35 -3.51 -4.16 -8.85
CA ARG A 35 -4.37 -4.75 -7.82
C ARG A 35 -5.49 -3.82 -7.37
N VAL A 36 -5.21 -2.52 -7.23
CA VAL A 36 -6.25 -1.53 -6.91
C VAL A 36 -7.30 -1.45 -8.01
N LEU A 37 -6.88 -1.39 -9.27
CA LEU A 37 -7.82 -1.34 -10.41
C LEU A 37 -8.70 -2.59 -10.46
N VAL A 38 -8.12 -3.78 -10.28
CA VAL A 38 -8.88 -5.04 -10.25
C VAL A 38 -9.96 -5.00 -9.15
N GLU A 39 -9.64 -4.52 -7.95
CA GLU A 39 -10.64 -4.38 -6.88
C GLU A 39 -11.70 -3.32 -7.20
N MET A 40 -11.35 -2.19 -7.80
CA MET A 40 -12.34 -1.18 -8.20
C MET A 40 -13.30 -1.70 -9.27
N TYR A 41 -12.80 -2.42 -10.27
CA TYR A 41 -13.62 -3.01 -11.32
C TYR A 41 -14.50 -4.16 -10.81
N LYS A 42 -14.04 -4.90 -9.80
CA LYS A 42 -14.83 -5.96 -9.14
C LYS A 42 -16.16 -5.44 -8.59
N TYR A 43 -16.16 -4.25 -7.99
CA TYR A 43 -17.34 -3.63 -7.39
C TYR A 43 -18.01 -2.59 -8.30
N ALA A 44 -17.61 -2.48 -9.57
CA ALA A 44 -18.12 -1.44 -10.48
C ALA A 44 -19.63 -1.52 -10.76
N ARG A 45 -20.25 -2.68 -10.55
CA ARG A 45 -21.70 -2.90 -10.72
C ARG A 45 -22.52 -2.68 -9.45
N VAL A 46 -21.88 -2.36 -8.32
CA VAL A 46 -22.62 -2.06 -7.09
C VAL A 46 -23.32 -0.71 -7.25
N THR A 47 -24.65 -0.72 -7.09
CA THR A 47 -25.50 0.47 -7.17
C THR A 47 -26.01 0.91 -5.81
N ASP A 48 -25.91 0.06 -4.79
CA ASP A 48 -26.30 0.38 -3.42
C ASP A 48 -25.39 1.47 -2.82
N GLU A 49 -25.97 2.60 -2.45
CA GLU A 49 -25.21 3.76 -1.99
C GLU A 49 -24.45 3.50 -0.69
N GLU A 50 -25.05 2.76 0.24
CA GLU A 50 -24.41 2.45 1.53
C GLU A 50 -23.17 1.57 1.32
N GLN A 51 -23.26 0.55 0.45
CA GLN A 51 -22.09 -0.24 0.06
C GLN A 51 -21.03 0.58 -0.66
N ILE A 52 -21.41 1.51 -1.54
CA ILE A 52 -20.45 2.41 -2.20
C ILE A 52 -19.73 3.27 -1.16
N ARG A 53 -20.45 3.87 -0.20
CA ARG A 53 -19.85 4.67 0.88
C ARG A 53 -18.91 3.83 1.74
N LEU A 54 -19.30 2.61 2.10
CA LEU A 54 -18.47 1.67 2.86
C LEU A 54 -17.18 1.33 2.10
N LEU A 55 -17.27 0.96 0.82
CA LEU A 55 -16.12 0.63 -0.02
C LEU A 55 -15.17 1.82 -0.19
N VAL A 56 -15.72 3.03 -0.38
CA VAL A 56 -14.95 4.27 -0.42
C VAL A 56 -14.25 4.52 0.92
N GLY A 57 -14.93 4.31 2.03
CA GLY A 57 -14.36 4.41 3.38
C GLY A 57 -13.19 3.45 3.60
N ILE A 58 -13.35 2.18 3.23
CA ILE A 58 -12.30 1.16 3.27
C ILE A 58 -11.09 1.58 2.42
N GLY A 59 -11.33 2.08 1.21
CA GLY A 59 -10.26 2.54 0.32
C GLY A 59 -9.48 3.74 0.89
N ASN A 60 -10.18 4.69 1.53
CA ASN A 60 -9.54 5.82 2.21
C ASN A 60 -8.72 5.38 3.43
N GLU A 61 -9.20 4.40 4.20
CA GLU A 61 -8.45 3.83 5.32
C GLU A 61 -7.16 3.15 4.85
N ILE A 62 -7.21 2.40 3.75
CA ILE A 62 -6.01 1.81 3.13
C ILE A 62 -5.05 2.90 2.64
N ALA A 63 -5.56 3.96 2.03
CA ALA A 63 -4.73 5.07 1.57
C ALA A 63 -3.97 5.74 2.73
N ALA A 64 -4.68 6.03 3.83
CA ALA A 64 -4.08 6.61 5.03
C ALA A 64 -3.05 5.65 5.67
N PHE A 65 -3.36 4.35 5.73
CA PHE A 65 -2.43 3.33 6.21
C PHE A 65 -1.14 3.29 5.39
N ALA A 66 -1.26 3.24 4.06
CA ALA A 66 -0.10 3.21 3.16
C ALA A 66 0.74 4.50 3.26
N GLU A 67 0.09 5.66 3.37
CA GLU A 67 0.76 6.95 3.53
C GLU A 67 1.59 7.01 4.84
N HIS A 68 1.10 6.39 5.91
CA HIS A 68 1.79 6.40 7.21
C HIS A 68 2.89 5.34 7.31
N TYR A 69 2.64 4.10 6.88
CA TYR A 69 3.52 2.96 7.19
C TYR A 69 4.42 2.50 6.04
N MET A 70 4.12 2.90 4.79
CA MET A 70 4.84 2.42 3.61
C MET A 70 5.67 3.51 2.92
N LYS A 71 5.66 4.73 3.46
CA LYS A 71 6.43 5.85 2.92
C LYS A 71 7.93 5.54 2.97
N MET A 72 8.59 5.68 1.83
CA MET A 72 10.03 5.47 1.74
C MET A 72 10.78 6.68 2.31
N ASP A 73 11.45 6.50 3.45
CA ASP A 73 12.33 7.51 4.04
C ASP A 73 13.77 7.34 3.50
N VAL A 74 14.19 8.27 2.63
CA VAL A 74 15.54 8.29 2.07
C VAL A 74 16.59 8.48 3.17
N ALA A 75 16.28 9.25 4.21
CA ALA A 75 17.21 9.51 5.30
C ALA A 75 17.52 8.24 6.10
N ARG A 76 16.56 7.31 6.21
CA ARG A 76 16.78 5.99 6.81
C ARG A 76 17.83 5.18 6.03
N ILE A 77 17.78 5.20 4.70
CA ILE A 77 18.72 4.48 3.84
C ILE A 77 20.13 5.06 3.98
N VAL A 78 20.26 6.39 3.97
CA VAL A 78 21.55 7.07 4.13
C VAL A 78 22.17 6.74 5.51
N ARG A 79 21.39 6.85 6.59
CA ARG A 79 21.86 6.49 7.95
C ARG A 79 22.30 5.03 8.06
N TYR A 80 21.61 4.12 7.38
CA TYR A 80 22.00 2.70 7.31
C TYR A 80 23.39 2.53 6.66
N ASN A 81 23.63 3.21 5.53
CA ASN A 81 24.91 3.16 4.84
C ASN A 81 26.05 3.73 5.71
N ASP A 82 25.82 4.87 6.38
CA ASP A 82 26.80 5.48 7.28
C ASP A 82 27.18 4.58 8.46
N ALA A 83 26.21 3.82 8.98
CA ALA A 83 26.45 2.85 10.04
C ALA A 83 27.23 1.63 9.53
N MET A 84 26.89 1.12 8.33
CA MET A 84 27.52 -0.05 7.72
C MET A 84 29.04 0.11 7.53
N VAL A 85 29.49 1.28 7.08
CA VAL A 85 30.93 1.54 6.82
C VAL A 85 31.76 1.54 8.10
N LYS A 86 31.15 1.81 9.26
CA LYS A 86 31.82 1.84 10.57
C LYS A 86 31.97 0.46 11.21
N LEU A 87 31.34 -0.57 10.67
CA LEU A 87 31.34 -1.92 11.23
C LEU A 87 32.47 -2.79 10.65
N PRO A 88 33.13 -3.63 11.47
CA PRO A 88 33.97 -4.71 10.96
C PRO A 88 33.17 -5.65 10.04
N VAL A 89 33.84 -6.23 9.03
CA VAL A 89 33.20 -7.05 7.98
C VAL A 89 32.29 -8.16 8.53
N GLU A 90 32.74 -8.88 9.56
CA GLU A 90 31.94 -9.96 10.16
C GLU A 90 30.67 -9.46 10.85
N LYS A 91 30.73 -8.28 11.48
CA LYS A 91 29.54 -7.64 12.08
C LYS A 91 28.62 -7.06 10.99
N ALA A 92 29.19 -6.52 9.91
CA ALA A 92 28.45 -5.95 8.79
C ALA A 92 27.60 -7.00 8.06
N LYS A 93 28.10 -8.24 7.90
CA LYS A 93 27.32 -9.35 7.31
C LYS A 93 26.04 -9.64 8.11
N LYS A 94 26.18 -9.81 9.43
CA LYS A 94 25.04 -10.06 10.33
C LYS A 94 24.06 -8.88 10.34
N PHE A 95 24.58 -7.66 10.46
CA PHE A 95 23.77 -6.44 10.45
C PHE A 95 22.92 -6.32 9.16
N ARG A 96 23.51 -6.62 7.99
CA ARG A 96 22.77 -6.65 6.72
C ARG A 96 21.71 -7.75 6.67
N SER A 97 22.00 -8.95 7.16
CA SER A 97 21.01 -10.04 7.18
C SER A 97 19.79 -9.73 8.05
N GLU A 98 20.00 -9.11 9.21
CA GLU A 98 18.93 -8.69 10.12
C GLU A 98 18.08 -7.58 9.49
N TYR A 99 18.72 -6.62 8.82
CA TYR A 99 18.03 -5.56 8.09
C TYR A 99 17.14 -6.13 6.97
N LEU A 100 17.65 -7.05 6.16
CA LEU A 100 16.87 -7.69 5.09
C LEU A 100 15.68 -8.49 5.64
N LEU A 101 15.85 -9.17 6.77
CA LEU A 101 14.76 -9.88 7.44
C LEU A 101 13.71 -8.89 7.96
N SER A 102 14.13 -7.79 8.58
CA SER A 102 13.24 -6.74 9.10
C SER A 102 12.40 -6.10 7.98
N GLU A 103 13.00 -5.74 6.84
CA GLU A 103 12.26 -5.18 5.70
C GLU A 103 11.23 -6.19 5.15
N LYS A 104 11.58 -7.48 5.07
CA LYS A 104 10.66 -8.54 4.64
C LYS A 104 9.48 -8.70 5.62
N GLN A 105 9.76 -8.67 6.93
CA GLN A 105 8.73 -8.75 7.97
C GLN A 105 7.81 -7.52 7.94
N HIS A 106 8.36 -6.32 7.75
CA HIS A 106 7.59 -5.09 7.61
C HIS A 106 6.64 -5.15 6.42
N GLU A 107 7.13 -5.54 5.24
CA GLU A 107 6.28 -5.67 4.05
C GLU A 107 5.18 -6.72 4.25
N SER A 108 5.50 -7.85 4.88
CA SER A 108 4.53 -8.89 5.21
C SER A 108 3.46 -8.40 6.19
N TRP A 109 3.87 -7.67 7.22
CA TRP A 109 2.98 -7.08 8.21
C TRP A 109 2.03 -6.05 7.58
N CYS A 110 2.55 -5.16 6.73
CA CYS A 110 1.70 -4.22 5.98
C CYS A 110 0.66 -4.95 5.12
N LYS A 111 1.04 -6.03 4.42
CA LYS A 111 0.10 -6.85 3.64
C LYS A 111 -0.99 -7.47 4.50
N GLN A 112 -0.65 -7.98 5.68
CA GLN A 112 -1.62 -8.55 6.62
C GLN A 112 -2.61 -7.49 7.12
N ARG A 113 -2.15 -6.28 7.45
CA ARG A 113 -3.01 -5.17 7.87
C ARG A 113 -3.97 -4.75 6.77
N ILE A 114 -3.49 -4.59 5.55
CA ILE A 114 -4.33 -4.28 4.38
C ILE A 114 -5.37 -5.38 4.15
N ARG A 115 -4.99 -6.65 4.28
CA ARG A 115 -5.94 -7.78 4.18
C ARG A 115 -7.03 -7.71 5.26
N GLY A 116 -6.68 -7.44 6.52
CA GLY A 116 -7.67 -7.29 7.60
C GLY A 116 -8.63 -6.12 7.38
N ILE A 117 -8.15 -5.02 6.80
CA ILE A 117 -9.04 -3.90 6.39
C ILE A 117 -10.02 -4.36 5.30
N LEU A 118 -9.51 -5.08 4.30
CA LEU A 118 -10.31 -5.60 3.19
C LEU A 118 -11.32 -6.68 3.60
N GLU A 119 -11.15 -7.37 4.73
CA GLU A 119 -12.11 -8.36 5.22
C GLU A 119 -13.45 -7.76 5.64
N ARG A 120 -13.51 -6.44 5.89
CA ARG A 120 -14.75 -5.71 6.22
C ARG A 120 -15.60 -5.35 4.99
N ARG A 121 -15.19 -5.71 3.78
CA ARG A 121 -15.90 -5.38 2.54
C ARG A 121 -17.17 -6.24 2.36
N PRO A 122 -18.20 -5.72 1.68
CA PRO A 122 -19.33 -6.53 1.25
C PRO A 122 -18.87 -7.62 0.26
N PRO A 123 -19.63 -8.72 0.13
CA PRO A 123 -19.37 -9.71 -0.90
C PRO A 123 -19.43 -9.05 -2.30
N PRO A 124 -18.55 -9.45 -3.23
CA PRO A 124 -18.60 -8.93 -4.60
C PRO A 124 -19.92 -9.27 -5.31
N PRO A 125 -20.37 -8.44 -6.26
CA PRO A 125 -21.58 -8.72 -7.02
C PRO A 125 -21.38 -9.85 -8.06
N TYR A 126 -22.47 -10.53 -8.45
CA TYR A 126 -22.48 -11.35 -9.67
C TYR A 126 -22.14 -10.46 -10.89
N PRO A 127 -21.31 -10.88 -11.87
CA PRO A 127 -20.82 -12.23 -12.17
C PRO A 127 -19.40 -12.51 -11.67
N PHE A 128 -18.97 -11.90 -10.55
CA PHE A 128 -17.63 -12.20 -10.02
C PHE A 128 -17.51 -13.65 -9.49
N TYR A 129 -18.64 -14.24 -9.11
CA TYR A 129 -18.78 -15.63 -8.70
C TYR A 129 -19.14 -16.54 -9.87
#